data_AF-A0AAD2HT81-F1
#
_entry.id   AF-A0AAD2HT81-F1
#
_cell.length_a   1.000
_cell.length_b   1.000
_cell.length_c   1.000
_cell.angle_alpha   90.00
_cell.angle_beta   90.00
_cell.angle_gamma   90.00
#
_symmetry.space_group_name_H-M   'P 1'
#
loop_
_entity.id
_entity.type
_entity.pdbx_description
1 polymer ?
#
loop_
_entity_poly.entity_id
_entity_poly.type
_entity_poly.pdbx_seq_one_letter_code
_entity_poly.pdbx_strand_id
1 'polypeptide(L)'
;SRPSRSVDKLTVTFLVDNCIEWLTKLPPGFTHELPQHLSQNNPPLHEHPVTGVPVLDFDTFCCGAHGFSALIETQIAGEPAHATLFDCGPDSQSLVRNIKAMQVPIENISRVITSHWHSDHTGGLLSFLKMKRSLTVVDCHPDRPISRGMARGPDYERVFAALPDDPSFTDIATC
;
A
#
# COMPACT_ATOMS: atom_id res chain seq x y z
N SER A 1 11.50 3.12 -26.73
CA SER A 1 11.13 3.70 -25.42
C SER A 1 11.26 5.21 -25.51
N ARG A 2 10.41 5.98 -24.79
CA ARG A 2 10.69 7.41 -24.61
C ARG A 2 11.92 7.56 -23.70
N PRO A 3 12.80 8.55 -23.92
CA PRO A 3 13.94 8.78 -23.05
C PRO A 3 13.49 9.14 -21.63
N SER A 4 14.28 8.72 -20.64
CA SER A 4 14.06 9.10 -19.25
C SER A 4 14.24 10.62 -19.08
N ARG A 5 13.50 11.19 -18.13
CA ARG A 5 13.53 12.62 -17.80
C ARG A 5 13.92 12.76 -16.33
N SER A 6 14.70 13.79 -16.00
CA SER A 6 14.93 14.16 -14.61
C SER A 6 13.64 14.71 -13.99
N VAL A 7 13.47 14.49 -12.69
CA VAL A 7 12.38 15.05 -11.89
C VAL A 7 12.94 16.07 -10.91
N ASP A 8 12.18 17.11 -10.60
CA ASP A 8 12.58 18.15 -9.64
C ASP A 8 12.31 17.71 -8.20
N LYS A 9 11.31 16.84 -8.00
CA LYS A 9 10.98 16.26 -6.70
C LYS A 9 10.49 14.82 -6.84
N LEU A 10 10.95 13.97 -5.91
CA LEU A 10 10.47 12.62 -5.68
C LEU A 10 9.98 12.52 -4.24
N THR A 11 8.77 12.02 -4.04
CA THR A 11 8.23 11.65 -2.73
C THR A 11 7.85 10.18 -2.77
N VAL A 12 8.24 9.42 -1.74
CA VAL A 12 7.87 8.02 -1.58
C VAL A 12 7.15 7.88 -0.24
N THR A 13 5.90 7.45 -0.30
CA THR A 13 5.06 7.23 0.88
C THR A 13 4.80 5.73 1.00
N PHE A 14 5.31 5.11 2.06
CA PHE A 14 5.05 3.70 2.34
C PHE A 14 3.63 3.55 2.90
N LEU A 15 2.79 2.82 2.18
CA LEU A 15 1.39 2.59 2.54
C LEU A 15 1.19 1.26 3.27
N VAL A 16 2.01 0.26 2.97
CA VAL A 16 2.03 -1.03 3.67
C VAL A 16 3.48 -1.46 3.87
N ASP A 17 3.83 -1.80 5.10
CA ASP A 17 5.10 -2.39 5.51
C ASP A 17 4.87 -3.35 6.69
N ASN A 18 5.86 -4.19 6.98
CA ASN A 18 5.83 -5.26 7.97
C ASN A 18 5.66 -4.77 9.42
N CYS A 19 6.00 -3.52 9.69
CA CYS A 19 5.96 -2.95 11.02
C CYS A 19 5.43 -1.52 10.97
N ILE A 20 4.77 -1.13 12.06
CA ILE A 20 4.43 0.24 12.36
C ILE A 20 5.22 0.65 13.60
N GLU A 21 5.93 1.78 13.52
CA GLU A 21 6.76 2.29 14.61
C GLU A 21 6.26 3.65 15.11
N TRP A 22 5.77 3.67 16.35
CA TRP A 22 5.16 4.86 16.96
C TRP A 22 6.03 5.56 18.00
N LEU A 23 7.02 4.88 18.58
CA LEU A 23 7.68 5.29 19.82
C LEU A 23 9.20 5.40 19.70
N THR A 24 9.82 4.77 18.69
CA THR A 24 11.28 4.78 18.53
C THR A 24 11.79 6.08 17.95
N LYS A 25 12.79 6.70 18.59
CA LYS A 25 13.44 7.92 18.09
C LYS A 25 13.91 7.75 16.63
N LEU A 26 13.30 8.51 15.73
CA LEU A 26 13.66 8.48 14.31
C LEU A 26 14.92 9.33 14.02
N PRO A 27 15.65 9.05 12.93
CA PRO A 27 16.74 9.90 12.45
C PRO A 27 16.25 11.32 12.09
N PRO A 28 17.14 12.33 12.06
CA PRO A 28 16.77 13.67 11.61
C PRO A 28 16.14 13.66 10.22
N GLY A 29 15.02 14.37 10.06
CA GLY A 29 14.27 14.47 8.78
C GLY A 29 13.12 13.47 8.61
N PHE A 30 12.93 12.55 9.56
CA PHE A 30 11.80 11.62 9.58
C PHE A 30 10.73 12.08 10.57
N THR A 31 9.47 11.89 10.20
CA THR A 31 8.31 12.20 11.04
C THR A 31 7.64 10.89 11.45
N HIS A 32 7.24 10.79 12.72
CA HIS A 32 6.47 9.66 13.20
C HIS A 32 5.06 9.64 12.61
N GLU A 33 4.46 8.46 12.58
CA GLU A 33 3.06 8.29 12.19
C GLU A 33 2.09 8.96 13.18
N LEU A 34 2.46 9.01 14.46
CA LEU A 34 1.59 9.53 15.53
C LEU A 34 1.25 11.02 15.35
N PRO A 35 2.20 11.95 15.05
CA PRO A 35 1.86 13.32 14.64
C PRO A 35 0.93 13.40 13.42
N GLN A 36 1.11 12.52 12.42
CA GLN A 36 0.29 12.52 11.22
C GLN A 36 -1.18 12.22 11.56
N HIS A 37 -1.40 11.24 12.42
CA HIS A 37 -2.75 10.92 12.89
C HIS A 37 -3.27 11.93 13.91
N LEU A 38 -2.52 12.32 14.94
CA LEU A 38 -3.05 13.16 16.03
C LEU A 38 -3.22 14.64 15.67
N SER A 39 -2.36 15.18 14.81
CA SER A 39 -2.27 16.63 14.59
C SER A 39 -2.61 17.08 13.18
N GLN A 40 -2.38 16.24 12.17
CA GLN A 40 -2.56 16.61 10.77
C GLN A 40 -3.92 16.17 10.22
N ASN A 41 -4.40 14.98 10.62
CA ASN A 41 -5.61 14.38 10.04
C ASN A 41 -6.89 14.50 10.91
N ASN A 42 -6.76 15.01 12.14
CA ASN A 42 -7.85 15.29 13.09
C ASN A 42 -8.89 14.14 13.21
N PRO A 43 -8.47 12.93 13.62
CA PRO A 43 -9.29 11.74 13.64
C PRO A 43 -10.45 11.88 14.62
N PRO A 44 -11.54 11.11 14.44
CA PRO A 44 -12.62 11.08 15.41
C PRO A 44 -12.08 10.53 16.74
N LEU A 45 -11.99 11.40 17.74
CA LEU A 45 -11.69 11.01 19.11
C LEU A 45 -13.01 10.92 19.87
N HIS A 46 -13.21 9.82 20.59
CA HIS A 46 -14.34 9.72 21.51
C HIS A 46 -13.88 10.15 22.91
N GLU A 47 -14.79 10.77 23.65
CA GLU A 47 -14.50 11.25 24.99
C GLU A 47 -14.64 10.09 25.99
N HIS A 48 -13.62 9.87 26.82
CA HIS A 48 -13.73 8.87 27.88
C HIS A 48 -14.80 9.31 28.90
N PRO A 49 -15.83 8.49 29.17
CA PRO A 49 -17.03 8.93 29.89
C PRO A 49 -16.78 9.35 31.35
N VAL A 50 -15.65 8.97 31.94
CA VAL A 50 -15.30 9.29 33.33
C VAL A 50 -14.27 10.40 33.44
N THR A 51 -13.31 10.46 32.52
CA THR A 51 -12.14 11.36 32.65
C THR A 51 -12.22 12.56 31.72
N GLY A 52 -13.11 12.55 30.73
CA GLY A 52 -13.19 13.59 29.70
C GLY A 52 -12.00 13.62 28.73
N VAL A 53 -11.06 12.67 28.85
CA VAL A 53 -9.85 12.64 28.02
C VAL A 53 -10.21 12.07 26.65
N PRO A 54 -9.75 12.69 25.54
CA PRO A 54 -9.90 12.13 24.20
C PRO A 54 -9.21 10.76 24.09
N VAL A 55 -9.94 9.77 23.58
CA VAL A 55 -9.47 8.40 23.39
C VAL A 55 -9.26 8.15 21.90
N LEU A 56 -8.12 7.53 21.59
CA LEU A 56 -7.79 7.12 20.23
C LEU A 56 -8.66 5.93 19.81
N ASP A 57 -9.23 6.04 18.61
CA ASP A 57 -9.84 4.90 17.94
C ASP A 57 -8.81 4.23 17.01
N PHE A 58 -8.17 3.17 17.52
CA PHE A 58 -7.17 2.44 16.75
C PHE A 58 -7.73 1.81 15.49
N ASP A 59 -9.05 1.65 15.31
CA ASP A 59 -9.65 1.13 14.07
C ASP A 59 -9.58 2.14 12.92
N THR A 60 -9.18 3.39 13.18
CA THR A 60 -8.99 4.42 12.14
C THR A 60 -7.53 4.68 11.78
N PHE A 61 -6.58 4.06 12.47
CA PHE A 61 -5.14 4.22 12.26
C PHE A 61 -4.61 3.23 11.21
N CYS A 62 -3.42 3.46 10.65
CA CYS A 62 -2.81 2.45 9.79
C CYS A 62 -2.52 1.17 10.57
N CYS A 63 -2.46 0.04 9.85
CA CYS A 63 -1.95 -1.22 10.37
C CYS A 63 -0.72 -1.68 9.57
N GLY A 64 0.25 -2.27 10.28
CA GLY A 64 1.36 -2.99 9.65
C GLY A 64 0.88 -4.36 9.19
N ALA A 65 1.39 -4.84 8.07
CA ALA A 65 1.04 -6.14 7.53
C ALA A 65 2.24 -6.73 6.78
N HIS A 66 2.37 -8.07 6.80
CA HIS A 66 3.46 -8.74 6.09
C HIS A 66 3.27 -8.60 4.58
N GLY A 67 3.92 -7.63 3.97
CA GLY A 67 3.78 -7.27 2.56
C GLY A 67 4.24 -5.86 2.28
N PHE A 68 4.04 -5.39 1.05
CA PHE A 68 4.57 -4.09 0.65
C PHE A 68 3.61 -3.28 -0.23
N SER A 69 3.57 -1.97 0.00
CA SER A 69 2.98 -1.02 -0.94
C SER A 69 3.57 0.37 -0.72
N ALA A 70 3.93 1.06 -1.80
CA ALA A 70 4.44 2.42 -1.76
C ALA A 70 3.80 3.29 -2.84
N LEU A 71 3.42 4.50 -2.47
CA LEU A 71 3.01 5.55 -3.40
C LEU A 71 4.25 6.35 -3.82
N ILE A 72 4.54 6.34 -5.11
CA ILE A 72 5.65 7.07 -5.72
C ILE A 72 5.09 8.29 -6.45
N GLU A 73 5.48 9.47 -5.99
CA GLU A 73 5.07 10.75 -6.57
C GLU A 73 6.26 11.48 -7.16
N THR A 74 6.14 11.88 -8.42
CA THR A 74 7.16 12.64 -9.15
C THR A 74 6.60 13.97 -9.62
N GLN A 75 7.43 15.01 -9.58
CA GLN A 75 7.05 16.35 -10.01
C GLN A 75 8.13 16.95 -10.91
N ILE A 76 7.70 17.58 -11.99
CA ILE A 76 8.52 18.42 -12.87
C ILE A 76 7.90 19.82 -12.88
N ALA A 77 8.70 20.87 -12.75
CA ALA A 77 8.24 22.24 -12.68
C ALA A 77 7.45 22.62 -13.93
N GLY A 78 6.22 23.10 -13.73
CA GLY A 78 5.30 23.47 -14.81
C GLY A 78 4.47 22.31 -15.39
N GLU A 79 4.60 21.10 -14.87
CA GLU A 79 3.82 19.92 -15.27
C GLU A 79 2.96 19.38 -14.11
N PRO A 80 1.85 18.68 -14.40
CA PRO A 80 1.10 17.96 -13.38
C PRO A 80 1.97 16.89 -12.69
N ALA A 81 1.77 16.70 -11.39
CA ALA A 81 2.40 15.61 -10.66
C ALA A 81 1.94 14.24 -11.17
N HIS A 82 2.84 13.26 -11.17
CA HIS A 82 2.54 11.88 -11.52
C HIS A 82 2.63 10.99 -10.28
N ALA A 83 1.56 10.26 -10.00
CA ALA A 83 1.49 9.29 -8.92
C ALA A 83 1.35 7.86 -9.47
N THR A 84 2.20 6.97 -8.96
CA THR A 84 2.22 5.53 -9.26
C THR A 84 2.19 4.75 -7.96
N LEU A 85 1.28 3.78 -7.86
CA LEU A 85 1.26 2.83 -6.76
C LEU A 85 2.18 1.65 -7.11
N PHE A 86 3.13 1.34 -6.24
CA PHE A 86 4.03 0.20 -6.39
C PHE A 86 3.66 -0.85 -5.34
N ASP A 87 3.24 -2.03 -5.80
CA ASP A 87 2.63 -3.10 -5.00
C ASP A 87 1.38 -2.67 -4.22
N CYS A 88 0.63 -3.63 -3.68
CA CYS A 88 -0.69 -3.46 -3.09
C CYS A 88 -0.88 -4.18 -1.75
N GLY A 89 0.20 -4.64 -1.12
CA GLY A 89 0.16 -5.32 0.17
C GLY A 89 -0.55 -6.69 0.13
N PRO A 90 -0.73 -7.31 1.31
CA PRO A 90 -1.00 -8.74 1.38
C PRO A 90 -2.45 -9.17 1.33
N ASP A 91 -3.37 -8.25 1.55
CA ASP A 91 -4.76 -8.56 1.73
C ASP A 91 -5.68 -7.43 1.26
N SER A 92 -6.97 -7.75 1.20
CA SER A 92 -8.01 -6.85 0.70
C SER A 92 -8.26 -5.59 1.54
N GLN A 93 -7.71 -5.50 2.75
CA GLN A 93 -8.05 -4.49 3.77
C GLN A 93 -6.89 -3.56 4.10
N SER A 94 -5.68 -4.09 4.30
CA SER A 94 -4.53 -3.34 4.83
C SER A 94 -4.23 -2.08 4.02
N LEU A 95 -4.13 -2.21 2.69
CA LEU A 95 -3.90 -1.06 1.81
C LEU A 95 -5.07 -0.05 1.85
N VAL A 96 -6.32 -0.53 1.74
CA VAL A 96 -7.51 0.33 1.73
C VAL A 96 -7.63 1.13 3.03
N ARG A 97 -7.36 0.47 4.15
CA ARG A 97 -7.35 1.06 5.48
C ARG A 97 -6.29 2.16 5.57
N ASN A 98 -5.07 1.86 5.19
CA ASN A 98 -3.95 2.80 5.30
C ASN A 98 -4.13 4.00 4.35
N ILE A 99 -4.65 3.78 3.14
CA ILE A 99 -5.06 4.85 2.21
C ILE A 99 -6.08 5.81 2.85
N LYS A 100 -7.10 5.26 3.53
CA LYS A 100 -8.13 6.07 4.21
C LYS A 100 -7.55 6.83 5.39
N ALA A 101 -6.77 6.15 6.23
CA ALA A 101 -6.17 6.72 7.44
C ALA A 101 -5.19 7.86 7.11
N MET A 102 -4.42 7.71 6.03
CA MET A 102 -3.47 8.72 5.54
C MET A 102 -4.11 9.75 4.60
N GLN A 103 -5.40 9.64 4.29
CA GLN A 103 -6.14 10.53 3.37
C GLN A 103 -5.45 10.69 2.00
N VAL A 104 -4.91 9.59 1.47
CA VAL A 104 -4.19 9.60 0.19
C VAL A 104 -5.13 10.05 -0.95
N PRO A 105 -4.72 11.00 -1.82
CA PRO A 105 -5.52 11.44 -2.96
C PRO A 105 -5.50 10.39 -4.07
N ILE A 106 -6.23 9.29 -3.88
CA ILE A 106 -6.25 8.12 -4.77
C ILE A 106 -6.59 8.48 -6.22
N GLU A 107 -7.32 9.57 -6.44
CA GLU A 107 -7.73 9.97 -7.78
C GLU A 107 -6.55 10.32 -8.69
N ASN A 108 -5.44 10.75 -8.12
CA ASN A 108 -4.23 11.13 -8.86
C ASN A 108 -3.39 9.90 -9.27
N ILE A 109 -3.67 8.71 -8.73
CA ILE A 109 -2.88 7.49 -8.98
C ILE A 109 -3.27 6.90 -10.34
N SER A 110 -2.50 7.20 -11.38
CA SER A 110 -2.84 6.78 -12.75
C SER A 110 -2.35 5.37 -13.11
N ARG A 111 -1.44 4.81 -12.31
CA ARG A 111 -0.74 3.57 -12.61
C ARG A 111 -0.49 2.75 -11.35
N VAL A 112 -0.62 1.44 -11.47
CA VAL A 112 -0.14 0.46 -10.50
C VAL A 112 0.96 -0.37 -11.17
N ILE A 113 2.04 -0.63 -10.46
CA ILE A 113 3.11 -1.55 -10.89
C ILE A 113 3.22 -2.64 -9.83
N THR A 114 3.18 -3.90 -10.24
CA THR A 114 3.53 -5.02 -9.36
C THR A 114 4.99 -5.41 -9.54
N SER A 115 5.71 -5.58 -8.44
CA SER A 115 7.11 -5.99 -8.43
C SER A 115 7.26 -7.44 -8.88
N HIS A 116 6.37 -8.32 -8.41
CA HIS A 116 6.28 -9.73 -8.78
C HIS A 116 4.95 -10.34 -8.34
N TRP A 117 4.73 -11.61 -8.70
CA TRP A 117 3.52 -12.38 -8.36
C TRP A 117 3.69 -13.17 -7.07
N HIS A 118 3.46 -12.49 -5.95
CA HIS A 118 3.15 -13.08 -4.66
C HIS A 118 2.02 -12.29 -3.99
N SER A 119 1.11 -12.99 -3.31
CA SER A 119 -0.08 -12.37 -2.73
C SER A 119 0.23 -11.31 -1.68
N ASP A 120 1.40 -11.36 -1.02
CA ASP A 120 1.87 -10.32 -0.09
C ASP A 120 2.16 -8.97 -0.74
N HIS A 121 2.22 -8.94 -2.08
CA HIS A 121 2.39 -7.74 -2.92
C HIS A 121 1.16 -7.43 -3.77
N THR A 122 0.30 -8.40 -4.08
CA THR A 122 -0.87 -8.19 -4.97
C THR A 122 -2.23 -8.32 -4.28
N GLY A 123 -2.27 -8.74 -3.01
CA GLY A 123 -3.50 -9.10 -2.31
C GLY A 123 -4.50 -7.96 -2.16
N GLY A 124 -4.03 -6.71 -2.11
CA GLY A 124 -4.89 -5.52 -2.09
C GLY A 124 -5.26 -4.95 -3.45
N LEU A 125 -4.76 -5.50 -4.58
CA LEU A 125 -4.88 -4.89 -5.90
C LEU A 125 -6.34 -4.70 -6.32
N LEU A 126 -7.16 -5.74 -6.24
CA LEU A 126 -8.57 -5.66 -6.63
C LEU A 126 -9.37 -4.70 -5.74
N SER A 127 -9.07 -4.68 -4.44
CA SER A 127 -9.69 -3.73 -3.51
C SER A 127 -9.34 -2.29 -3.86
N PHE A 128 -8.09 -2.02 -4.21
CA PHE A 128 -7.63 -0.71 -4.64
C PHE A 128 -8.35 -0.26 -5.93
N LEU A 129 -8.39 -1.11 -6.96
CA LEU A 129 -9.04 -0.78 -8.23
C LEU A 129 -10.54 -0.47 -8.03
N LYS A 130 -11.24 -1.31 -7.24
CA LYS A 130 -12.65 -1.08 -6.87
C LYS A 130 -12.85 0.21 -6.09
N MET A 131 -11.91 0.56 -5.21
CA MET A 131 -11.96 1.80 -4.43
C MET A 131 -11.79 3.04 -5.32
N LYS A 132 -10.86 2.99 -6.29
CA LYS A 132 -10.58 4.10 -7.20
C LYS A 132 -11.64 4.32 -8.27
N ARG A 133 -12.29 3.27 -8.78
CA ARG A 133 -13.40 3.32 -9.76
C ARG A 133 -13.09 3.92 -11.14
N SER A 134 -11.97 4.62 -11.34
CA SER A 134 -11.54 5.15 -12.63
C SER A 134 -10.50 4.25 -13.30
N LEU A 135 -10.41 4.35 -14.63
CA LEU A 135 -9.40 3.62 -15.41
C LEU A 135 -7.99 3.82 -14.83
N THR A 136 -7.34 2.72 -14.50
CA THR A 136 -5.99 2.68 -13.94
C THR A 136 -5.17 1.68 -14.73
N VAL A 137 -3.98 2.07 -15.19
CA VAL A 137 -3.10 1.14 -15.91
C VAL A 137 -2.39 0.25 -14.88
N VAL A 138 -2.48 -1.06 -15.04
CA VAL A 138 -1.79 -2.03 -14.18
C VAL A 138 -0.67 -2.68 -14.98
N ASP A 139 0.58 -2.35 -14.65
CA ASP A 139 1.75 -3.03 -15.19
C ASP A 139 2.11 -4.20 -14.27
N CYS A 140 2.03 -5.40 -14.81
CA CYS A 140 2.41 -6.63 -14.13
C CYS A 140 3.12 -7.58 -15.10
N HIS A 141 3.93 -8.48 -14.58
CA HIS A 141 4.68 -9.42 -15.42
C HIS A 141 3.71 -10.38 -16.14
N PRO A 142 3.88 -10.67 -17.45
CA PRO A 142 2.96 -11.55 -18.19
C PRO A 142 2.96 -13.00 -17.67
N ASP A 143 4.10 -13.46 -17.13
CA ASP A 143 4.21 -14.80 -16.55
C ASP A 143 3.60 -14.84 -15.15
N ARG A 144 2.27 -14.87 -15.11
CA ARG A 144 1.47 -15.07 -13.90
C ARG A 144 1.44 -16.55 -13.54
N PRO A 145 1.94 -16.96 -12.37
CA PRO A 145 1.84 -18.32 -11.87
C PRO A 145 0.38 -18.72 -11.62
N ILE A 146 0.09 -20.01 -11.72
CA ILE A 146 -1.19 -20.54 -11.27
C ILE A 146 -1.26 -20.56 -9.74
N SER A 147 -0.17 -20.96 -9.08
CA SER A 147 -0.05 -20.99 -7.62
C SER A 147 1.42 -20.99 -7.20
N ARG A 148 1.69 -20.67 -5.92
CA ARG A 148 3.02 -20.57 -5.30
C ARG A 148 3.12 -21.48 -4.08
N GLY A 149 3.63 -22.69 -4.29
CA GLY A 149 3.83 -23.67 -3.22
C GLY A 149 5.07 -23.38 -2.36
N MET A 150 4.98 -23.75 -1.09
CA MET A 150 6.08 -23.77 -0.12
C MET A 150 6.44 -25.21 0.20
N ALA A 151 7.71 -25.56 0.03
CA ALA A 151 8.28 -26.85 0.39
C ALA A 151 9.48 -26.64 1.31
N ARG A 152 9.72 -27.58 2.23
CA ARG A 152 10.90 -27.53 3.12
C ARG A 152 12.05 -28.27 2.45
N GLY A 153 13.26 -27.73 2.57
CA GLY A 153 14.46 -28.41 2.13
C GLY A 153 14.85 -29.58 3.07
N PRO A 154 15.80 -30.43 2.66
CA PRO A 154 16.63 -30.28 1.45
C PRO A 154 16.03 -30.88 0.17
N ASP A 155 15.02 -31.73 0.25
CA ASP A 155 14.48 -32.50 -0.89
C ASP A 155 13.39 -31.76 -1.67
N TYR A 156 12.63 -30.87 -1.00
CA TYR A 156 11.54 -30.07 -1.58
C TYR A 156 10.44 -30.90 -2.28
N GLU A 157 10.35 -32.20 -1.98
CA GLU A 157 9.42 -33.12 -2.65
C GLU A 157 7.96 -32.92 -2.22
N ARG A 158 7.73 -32.39 -1.01
CA ARG A 158 6.39 -32.20 -0.44
C ARG A 158 6.08 -30.72 -0.22
N VAL A 159 5.14 -30.21 -1.00
CA VAL A 159 4.49 -28.92 -0.75
C VAL A 159 3.62 -29.04 0.51
N PHE A 160 3.87 -28.19 1.51
CA PHE A 160 3.11 -28.20 2.77
C PHE A 160 2.10 -27.05 2.89
N ALA A 161 2.28 -25.99 2.10
CA ALA A 161 1.39 -24.84 2.03
C ALA A 161 1.56 -24.14 0.68
N ALA A 162 0.70 -23.19 0.36
CA ALA A 162 0.86 -22.27 -0.76
C ALA A 162 0.52 -20.86 -0.31
N LEU A 163 1.05 -19.85 -1.00
CA LEU A 163 0.54 -18.49 -0.87
C LEU A 163 -0.90 -18.45 -1.43
N PRO A 164 -1.74 -17.53 -0.93
CA PRO A 164 -3.00 -17.18 -1.58
C PRO A 164 -2.82 -16.88 -3.07
N ASP A 165 -3.87 -17.11 -3.85
CA ASP A 165 -3.83 -16.83 -5.28
C ASP A 165 -3.72 -15.33 -5.53
N ASP A 166 -2.81 -14.94 -6.42
CA ASP A 166 -2.78 -13.60 -7.00
C ASP A 166 -4.08 -13.34 -7.82
N PRO A 167 -4.45 -12.08 -8.11
CA PRO A 167 -5.53 -11.79 -9.05
C PRO A 167 -5.20 -12.20 -10.49
N SER A 168 -6.17 -12.72 -11.24
CA SER A 168 -6.00 -13.01 -12.66
C SER A 168 -6.04 -11.74 -13.51
N PHE A 169 -5.53 -11.82 -14.74
CA PHE A 169 -5.66 -10.70 -15.70
C PHE A 169 -7.13 -10.34 -15.97
N THR A 170 -8.04 -11.32 -15.92
CA THR A 170 -9.48 -11.09 -16.04
C THR A 170 -10.02 -10.34 -14.83
N ASP A 171 -9.61 -10.70 -13.61
CA ASP A 171 -10.03 -9.99 -12.39
C ASP A 171 -9.57 -8.53 -12.41
N ILE A 172 -8.35 -8.28 -12.89
CA ILE A 172 -7.79 -6.93 -13.04
C ILE A 172 -8.55 -6.14 -14.11
N ALA A 173 -8.86 -6.75 -15.25
CA ALA A 173 -9.52 -6.08 -16.38
C ALA A 173 -11.02 -5.80 -16.16
N THR A 174 -11.63 -6.41 -15.13
CA THR A 174 -13.07 -6.29 -14.85
C THR A 174 -13.39 -5.38 -13.65
N CYS A 175 -12.37 -4.87 -12.96
CA CYS A 175 -12.53 -3.85 -11.92
C CYS A 175 -12.62 -2.44 -12.52
#